data_AF-A0A3M7BEE4-F1
#
_entry.id   AF-A0A3M7BEE4-F1
#
_cell.length_a   1.000
_cell.length_b   1.000
_cell.length_c   1.000
_cell.angle_alpha   90.00
_cell.angle_beta   90.00
_cell.angle_gamma   90.00
#
_symmetry.space_group_name_H-M   'P 1'
#
loop_
_entity.id
_entity.type
_entity.pdbx_description
1 polymer ?
#
loop_
_entity_poly.entity_id
_entity_poly.type
_entity_poly.pdbx_seq_one_letter_code
_entity_poly.pdbx_strand_id
1 'polypeptide(L)'
;MAESRAQNNMKSDSSKPPASEPPYTTTEKEWLKQHWGDEFHFLQANGLNIHKEEDREEGRSIARAIILGEGVDQEDDDDDDAGSENSFLADLEADPMSHLADRFFDEAQLDWIKKHYRHSANFLLSYGFKPFDDEDCKQGVKVCRSLMAS
;
A
#
# COMPACT_ATOMS: atom_id res chain seq x y z
N MET A 1 26.25 30.28 70.06
CA MET A 1 25.26 31.21 69.51
C MET A 1 24.88 30.65 68.14
N ALA A 2 23.87 29.78 68.11
CA ALA A 2 22.46 30.10 67.84
C ALA A 2 22.21 30.17 66.31
N GLU A 3 21.68 29.06 65.75
CA GLU A 3 20.40 29.01 65.00
C GLU A 3 20.69 29.17 63.48
N SER A 4 20.12 28.46 62.49
CA SER A 4 18.76 27.95 62.32
C SER A 4 18.70 26.88 61.20
N ARG A 5 17.92 25.85 61.49
CA ARG A 5 17.10 24.97 60.62
C ARG A 5 16.76 25.49 59.21
N ALA A 6 16.93 24.64 58.18
CA ALA A 6 15.91 24.38 57.16
C ALA A 6 16.27 23.14 56.32
N GLN A 7 15.49 22.07 56.51
CA GLN A 7 15.37 20.95 55.61
C GLN A 7 14.72 21.45 54.31
N ASN A 8 15.30 21.18 53.13
CA ASN A 8 14.58 21.28 51.86
C ASN A 8 14.70 19.95 51.11
N ASN A 9 13.75 19.07 51.45
CA ASN A 9 13.35 17.91 50.68
C ASN A 9 12.47 18.41 49.52
N MET A 10 13.05 18.63 48.36
CA MET A 10 12.31 18.87 47.12
C MET A 10 12.24 17.54 46.35
N LYS A 11 11.27 16.69 46.74
CA LYS A 11 10.58 15.79 45.82
C LYS A 11 9.43 16.60 45.19
N SER A 12 9.12 16.23 43.94
CA SER A 12 7.96 16.68 43.17
C SER A 12 8.14 18.09 42.58
N ASP A 13 8.03 18.29 41.28
CA ASP A 13 6.82 17.97 40.54
C ASP A 13 7.13 17.65 39.07
N SER A 14 6.83 16.43 38.64
CA SER A 14 6.57 16.12 37.23
C SER A 14 5.23 16.76 36.86
N SER A 15 5.21 18.08 36.66
CA SER A 15 4.05 18.75 36.10
C SER A 15 4.14 18.71 34.57
N LYS A 16 3.74 17.56 33.99
CA LYS A 16 3.25 17.49 32.61
C LYS A 16 2.09 18.50 32.51
N PRO A 17 2.11 19.51 31.62
CA PRO A 17 1.00 20.44 31.51
C PRO A 17 -0.28 19.69 31.10
N PRO A 18 -1.45 20.02 31.67
CA PRO A 18 -2.74 19.54 31.19
C PRO A 18 -3.11 20.38 29.96
N ALA A 19 -2.48 20.09 28.82
CA ALA A 19 -2.89 20.65 27.56
C ALA A 19 -3.72 19.56 26.88
N SER A 20 -5.05 19.61 27.03
CA SER A 20 -5.91 18.88 26.11
C SER A 20 -5.54 19.39 24.72
N GLU A 21 -4.87 18.56 23.91
CA GLU A 21 -4.42 18.98 22.59
C GLU A 21 -5.64 19.52 21.82
N PRO A 22 -5.56 20.75 21.24
CA PRO A 22 -6.69 21.33 20.56
C PRO A 22 -7.18 20.37 19.47
N PRO A 23 -8.50 20.29 19.25
CA PRO A 23 -9.06 19.39 18.25
C PRO A 23 -8.40 19.65 16.90
N TYR A 24 -8.34 18.60 16.07
CA TYR A 24 -7.70 18.70 14.76
C TYR A 24 -8.15 19.93 13.98
N THR A 25 -7.18 20.68 13.47
CA THR A 25 -7.43 21.77 12.53
C THR A 25 -7.95 21.20 11.21
N THR A 26 -8.58 22.03 10.38
CA THR A 26 -9.11 21.58 9.08
C THR A 26 -8.02 20.92 8.23
N THR A 27 -6.83 21.51 8.20
CA THR A 27 -5.66 20.98 7.49
C THR A 27 -5.20 19.63 8.04
N GLU A 28 -5.16 19.45 9.35
CA GLU A 28 -4.80 18.16 9.97
C GLU A 28 -5.85 17.08 9.67
N LYS A 29 -7.14 17.45 9.64
CA LYS A 29 -8.23 16.51 9.26
C LYS A 29 -8.16 16.12 7.79
N GLU A 30 -7.82 17.06 6.92
CA GLU A 30 -7.63 16.80 5.49
C GLU A 30 -6.43 15.87 5.28
N TRP A 31 -5.32 16.11 5.97
CA TRP A 31 -4.14 15.23 5.95
C TRP A 31 -4.48 13.81 6.42
N LEU A 32 -5.21 13.68 7.54
CA LEU A 32 -5.66 12.37 8.03
C LEU A 32 -6.56 11.64 7.02
N LYS A 33 -7.42 12.37 6.32
CA LYS A 33 -8.28 11.79 5.29
C LYS A 33 -7.51 11.39 4.04
N GLN A 34 -6.58 12.21 3.60
CA GLN A 34 -5.80 11.96 2.39
C GLN A 34 -4.83 10.79 2.59
N HIS A 35 -4.12 10.74 3.71
CA HIS A 35 -3.09 9.73 3.95
C HIS A 35 -3.60 8.45 4.62
N TRP A 36 -4.68 8.54 5.41
CA TRP A 36 -5.16 7.41 6.24
C TRP A 36 -6.66 7.13 6.07
N GLY A 37 -7.38 7.90 5.23
CA GLY A 37 -8.82 7.79 5.02
C GLY A 37 -9.67 8.42 6.15
N ASP A 38 -9.35 8.12 7.42
CA ASP A 38 -10.02 8.71 8.58
C ASP A 38 -9.16 8.66 9.85
N GLU A 39 -9.49 9.49 10.85
CA GLU A 39 -8.85 9.52 12.18
C GLU A 39 -8.86 8.13 12.84
N PHE A 40 -9.94 7.36 12.63
CA PHE A 40 -10.05 6.00 13.17
C PHE A 40 -8.96 5.07 12.65
N HIS A 41 -8.72 5.06 11.34
CA HIS A 41 -7.71 4.20 10.72
C HIS A 41 -6.30 4.62 11.10
N PHE A 42 -6.05 5.93 11.16
CA PHE A 42 -4.79 6.47 11.64
C PHE A 42 -4.50 6.03 13.09
N LEU A 43 -5.46 6.18 14.00
CA LEU A 43 -5.30 5.73 15.38
C LEU A 43 -5.10 4.21 15.43
N GLN A 44 -5.92 3.44 14.72
CA GLN A 44 -5.82 1.98 14.69
C GLN A 44 -4.45 1.50 14.18
N ALA A 45 -3.90 2.12 13.15
CA ALA A 45 -2.59 1.79 12.59
C ALA A 45 -1.44 2.06 13.58
N ASN A 46 -1.58 3.10 14.40
CA ASN A 46 -0.64 3.42 15.47
C ASN A 46 -0.88 2.61 16.76
N GLY A 47 -1.81 1.65 16.76
CA GLY A 47 -2.18 0.87 17.93
C GLY A 47 -2.97 1.66 18.99
N LEU A 48 -3.51 2.81 18.59
CA LEU A 48 -4.27 3.74 19.41
C LEU A 48 -5.78 3.52 19.21
N ASN A 49 -6.58 3.76 20.25
CA ASN A 49 -8.02 3.54 20.21
C ASN A 49 -8.81 4.86 20.23
N ILE A 50 -9.68 5.08 19.23
CA ILE A 50 -10.56 6.25 19.17
C ILE A 50 -11.51 6.39 20.37
N HIS A 51 -11.80 5.29 21.05
CA HIS A 51 -12.69 5.27 22.22
C HIS A 51 -11.97 5.68 23.51
N LYS A 52 -10.64 5.85 23.47
CA LYS A 52 -9.84 6.36 24.58
C LYS A 52 -9.35 7.75 24.23
N GLU A 53 -9.76 8.74 25.01
CA GLU A 53 -9.35 10.13 24.76
C GLU A 53 -7.83 10.32 24.91
N GLU A 54 -7.17 9.56 25.78
CA GLU A 54 -5.71 9.53 25.93
C GLU A 54 -5.03 9.09 24.63
N ASP A 55 -5.50 7.99 24.03
CA ASP A 55 -4.99 7.50 22.75
C ASP A 55 -5.31 8.46 21.60
N ARG A 56 -6.48 9.15 21.62
CA ARG A 56 -6.79 10.20 20.62
C ARG A 56 -5.85 11.38 20.73
N GLU A 57 -5.50 11.78 21.95
CA GLU A 57 -4.53 12.85 22.21
C GLU A 57 -3.14 12.47 21.73
N GLU A 58 -2.70 11.24 22.03
CA GLU A 58 -1.45 10.70 21.54
C GLU A 58 -1.43 10.68 20.01
N GLY A 59 -2.53 10.28 19.37
CA GLY A 59 -2.68 10.35 17.93
C GLY A 59 -2.60 11.78 17.37
N ARG A 60 -3.23 12.76 18.04
CA ARG A 60 -3.12 14.17 17.64
C ARG A 60 -1.67 14.65 17.67
N SER A 61 -0.93 14.28 18.71
CA SER A 61 0.48 14.62 18.87
C SER A 61 1.34 13.97 17.79
N ILE A 62 1.10 12.69 17.47
CA ILE A 62 1.81 11.97 16.41
C ILE A 62 1.50 12.58 15.04
N ALA A 63 0.22 12.82 14.73
CA ALA A 63 -0.18 13.44 13.47
C ALA A 63 0.47 14.83 13.30
N ARG A 64 0.47 15.66 14.34
CA ARG A 64 1.16 16.96 14.32
C ARG A 64 2.66 16.83 14.15
N ALA A 65 3.29 15.87 14.83
CA ALA A 65 4.72 15.64 14.71
C ALA A 65 5.11 15.18 13.29
N ILE A 66 4.27 14.36 12.65
CA ILE A 66 4.45 13.93 11.26
C ILE A 66 4.27 15.14 10.33
N ILE A 67 3.15 15.86 10.42
CA ILE A 67 2.86 17.04 9.57
C ILE A 67 3.90 18.17 9.74
N LEU A 68 4.44 18.37 10.94
CA LEU A 68 5.43 19.41 11.23
C LEU A 68 6.87 18.97 10.97
N GLY A 69 7.17 17.68 11.15
CA GLY A 69 8.50 17.09 11.00
C GLY A 69 8.82 16.63 9.58
N GLU A 70 7.81 16.18 8.83
CA GLU A 70 7.89 15.94 7.39
C GLU A 70 7.47 17.22 6.68
N GLY A 71 8.45 17.98 6.21
CA GLY A 71 8.19 19.07 5.28
C GLY A 71 7.68 18.50 3.98
N VAL A 72 6.36 18.32 3.87
CA VAL A 72 5.56 18.18 2.64
C VAL A 72 6.36 17.68 1.42
N ASP A 73 6.85 16.45 1.47
CA ASP A 73 7.13 15.72 0.23
C ASP A 73 5.77 15.24 -0.26
N GLN A 74 5.10 16.16 -0.98
CA GLN A 74 3.89 15.92 -1.73
C GLN A 74 4.22 14.91 -2.83
N GLU A 75 4.13 13.63 -2.50
CA GLU A 75 3.81 12.61 -3.49
C GLU A 75 2.28 12.62 -3.65
N ASP A 76 1.79 13.69 -4.29
CA ASP A 76 0.57 13.59 -5.09
C ASP A 76 0.85 12.53 -6.16
N ASP A 77 0.27 11.35 -5.98
CA ASP A 77 -0.35 10.63 -7.08
C ASP A 77 -1.52 9.82 -6.49
N ASP A 78 -2.61 10.55 -6.22
CA ASP A 78 -3.94 10.01 -6.50
C ASP A 78 -3.99 9.71 -8.01
N ASP A 79 -3.60 8.50 -8.41
CA ASP A 79 -4.24 7.86 -9.54
C ASP A 79 -4.88 6.57 -9.06
N ASP A 80 -6.14 6.73 -8.68
CA ASP A 80 -7.16 5.70 -8.53
C ASP A 80 -7.35 5.00 -9.89
N ASP A 81 -6.40 4.14 -10.28
CA ASP A 81 -6.63 3.06 -11.24
C ASP A 81 -6.75 1.73 -10.50
N ALA A 82 -7.80 1.63 -9.67
CA ALA A 82 -8.34 0.38 -9.16
C ALA A 82 -8.96 -0.52 -10.27
N GLY A 83 -8.31 -0.57 -11.44
CA GLY A 83 -8.73 -1.29 -12.63
C GLY A 83 -7.74 -2.35 -13.13
N SER A 84 -6.45 -2.30 -12.76
CA SER A 84 -5.43 -3.16 -13.36
C SER A 84 -4.85 -4.24 -12.42
N GLU A 85 -4.72 -3.99 -11.12
CA GLU A 85 -4.04 -4.92 -10.21
C GLU A 85 -4.84 -6.21 -9.92
N ASN A 86 -6.15 -6.19 -10.17
CA ASN A 86 -6.98 -7.38 -10.05
C ASN A 86 -6.86 -8.33 -11.25
N SER A 87 -6.30 -7.92 -12.39
CA SER A 87 -6.22 -8.82 -13.56
C SER A 87 -5.20 -9.93 -13.34
N PHE A 88 -4.04 -9.62 -12.75
CA PHE A 88 -3.02 -10.63 -12.48
C PHE A 88 -3.48 -11.62 -11.39
N LEU A 89 -4.06 -11.11 -10.31
CA LEU A 89 -4.57 -11.95 -9.23
C LEU A 89 -5.77 -12.79 -9.68
N ALA A 90 -6.69 -12.23 -10.47
CA ALA A 90 -7.82 -12.97 -11.01
C ALA A 90 -7.42 -14.01 -12.05
N ASP A 91 -6.44 -13.72 -12.92
CA ASP A 91 -5.92 -14.71 -13.87
C ASP A 91 -5.15 -15.82 -13.14
N LEU A 92 -4.42 -15.50 -12.06
CA LEU A 92 -3.74 -16.49 -11.24
C LEU A 92 -4.71 -17.34 -10.41
N GLU A 93 -5.82 -16.76 -9.93
CA GLU A 93 -6.90 -17.48 -9.26
C GLU A 93 -7.66 -18.40 -10.22
N ALA A 94 -7.95 -17.91 -11.43
CA ALA A 94 -8.63 -18.69 -12.47
C ALA A 94 -7.74 -19.81 -13.04
N ASP A 95 -6.46 -19.51 -13.26
CA ASP A 95 -5.47 -20.46 -13.74
C ASP A 95 -4.09 -20.17 -13.13
N PRO A 96 -3.63 -20.98 -12.16
CA PRO A 96 -2.29 -20.87 -11.59
C PRO A 96 -1.17 -20.99 -12.62
N MET A 97 -1.46 -21.52 -13.81
CA MET A 97 -0.51 -21.70 -14.91
C MET A 97 -0.61 -20.58 -15.96
N SER A 98 -1.47 -19.58 -15.76
CA SER A 98 -1.82 -18.56 -16.76
C SER A 98 -0.61 -17.88 -17.42
N HIS A 99 0.44 -17.63 -16.63
CA HIS A 99 1.66 -16.89 -17.02
C HIS A 99 2.90 -17.79 -17.15
N LEU A 100 2.76 -19.11 -17.05
CA LEU A 100 3.90 -20.03 -17.01
C LEU A 100 4.75 -19.99 -18.30
N ALA A 101 4.08 -19.73 -19.42
CA ALA A 101 4.71 -19.67 -20.73
C ALA A 101 5.24 -18.28 -21.09
N ASP A 102 5.00 -17.23 -20.28
CA ASP A 102 5.37 -15.85 -20.61
C ASP A 102 6.87 -15.70 -20.91
N ARG A 103 7.71 -16.45 -20.19
CA ARG A 103 9.16 -16.52 -20.37
C ARG A 103 9.64 -16.92 -21.77
N PHE A 104 8.77 -17.50 -22.60
CA PHE A 104 9.10 -17.95 -23.95
C PHE A 104 8.70 -16.94 -25.04
N PHE A 105 7.86 -15.96 -24.69
CA PHE A 105 7.33 -14.97 -25.61
C PHE A 105 8.04 -13.62 -25.41
N ASP A 106 8.25 -12.90 -26.51
CA ASP A 106 8.73 -11.52 -26.47
C ASP A 106 7.59 -10.57 -26.02
N GLU A 107 7.91 -9.40 -25.48
CA GLU A 107 6.92 -8.42 -25.00
C GLU A 107 5.84 -8.08 -26.05
N ALA A 108 6.25 -7.89 -27.31
CA ALA A 108 5.32 -7.62 -28.41
C ALA A 108 4.36 -8.79 -28.68
N GLN A 109 4.82 -10.02 -28.45
CA GLN A 109 3.98 -11.22 -28.59
C GLN A 109 3.02 -11.35 -27.42
N LEU A 110 3.49 -11.07 -26.21
CA LEU A 110 2.66 -11.07 -25.01
C LEU A 110 1.57 -10.01 -25.09
N ASP A 111 1.86 -8.81 -25.60
CA ASP A 111 0.83 -7.77 -25.77
C ASP A 111 -0.29 -8.21 -26.73
N TRP A 112 0.10 -8.80 -27.88
CA TRP A 112 -0.86 -9.38 -28.82
C TRP A 112 -1.68 -10.52 -28.21
N ILE A 113 -1.01 -11.43 -27.49
CA ILE A 113 -1.67 -12.55 -26.80
C ILE A 113 -2.63 -12.02 -25.72
N LYS A 114 -2.23 -11.05 -24.91
CA LYS A 114 -3.07 -10.46 -23.86
C LYS A 114 -4.34 -9.86 -24.46
N LYS A 115 -4.22 -9.17 -25.59
CA LYS A 115 -5.34 -8.55 -26.30
C LYS A 115 -6.36 -9.55 -26.87
N HIS A 116 -5.91 -10.73 -27.32
CA HIS A 116 -6.77 -11.70 -28.01
C HIS A 116 -7.15 -12.93 -27.17
N TYR A 117 -6.29 -13.32 -26.23
CA TYR A 117 -6.36 -14.56 -25.45
C TYR A 117 -6.23 -14.35 -23.93
N ARG A 118 -6.07 -13.11 -23.45
CA ARG A 118 -5.83 -12.73 -22.04
C ARG A 118 -4.43 -13.08 -21.51
N HIS A 119 -3.98 -14.32 -21.65
CA HIS A 119 -2.66 -14.75 -21.16
C HIS A 119 -2.06 -15.88 -22.02
N SER A 120 -0.73 -16.10 -21.90
CA SER A 120 0.03 -17.03 -22.74
C SER A 120 -0.44 -18.47 -22.63
N ALA A 121 -0.84 -18.93 -21.44
CA ALA A 121 -1.35 -20.27 -21.28
C ALA A 121 -2.67 -20.49 -22.03
N ASN A 122 -3.60 -19.53 -22.02
CA ASN A 122 -4.87 -19.66 -22.73
C ASN A 122 -4.66 -19.69 -24.25
N PHE A 123 -3.69 -18.93 -24.77
CA PHE A 123 -3.27 -19.05 -26.16
C PHE A 123 -2.77 -20.45 -26.48
N LEU A 124 -1.82 -21.00 -25.70
CA LEU A 124 -1.30 -22.35 -25.92
C LEU A 124 -2.41 -23.41 -25.84
N LEU A 125 -3.27 -23.33 -24.82
CA LEU A 125 -4.39 -24.25 -24.63
C LEU A 125 -5.38 -24.21 -25.80
N SER A 126 -5.61 -23.05 -26.42
CA SER A 126 -6.49 -22.91 -27.58
C SER A 126 -6.02 -23.70 -28.81
N TYR A 127 -4.70 -23.92 -28.93
CA TYR A 127 -4.08 -24.72 -29.99
C TYR A 127 -3.74 -26.15 -29.52
N GLY A 128 -4.11 -26.52 -28.29
CA GLY A 128 -3.84 -27.84 -27.71
C GLY A 128 -2.42 -28.03 -27.17
N PHE A 129 -1.65 -26.95 -27.01
CA PHE A 129 -0.30 -26.95 -26.46
C PHE A 129 -0.32 -26.83 -24.94
N LYS A 130 0.66 -27.46 -24.27
CA LYS A 130 0.78 -27.40 -22.81
C LYS A 130 1.66 -26.22 -22.37
N PRO A 131 1.17 -25.33 -21.49
CA PRO A 131 1.93 -24.18 -21.00
C PRO A 131 3.10 -24.52 -20.07
N PHE A 132 3.21 -25.79 -19.65
CA PHE A 132 4.29 -26.31 -18.82
C PHE A 132 5.31 -27.15 -19.58
N ASP A 133 5.09 -27.42 -20.86
CA ASP A 133 6.01 -28.19 -21.70
C ASP A 133 6.79 -27.21 -22.58
N ASP A 134 8.11 -27.19 -22.42
CA ASP A 134 9.01 -26.27 -23.11
C ASP A 134 8.97 -26.44 -24.64
N GLU A 135 8.74 -27.66 -25.14
CA GLU A 135 8.67 -27.92 -26.59
C GLU A 135 7.36 -27.37 -27.18
N ASP A 136 6.25 -27.59 -26.50
CA ASP A 136 4.94 -27.03 -26.85
C ASP A 136 4.96 -25.49 -26.78
N CYS A 137 5.61 -24.91 -25.78
CA CYS A 137 5.79 -23.45 -25.68
C CYS A 137 6.55 -22.90 -26.88
N LYS A 138 7.67 -23.52 -27.28
CA LYS A 138 8.44 -23.11 -28.48
C LYS A 138 7.63 -23.25 -29.77
N GLN A 139 6.79 -24.28 -29.88
CA GLN A 139 5.89 -24.43 -31.02
C GLN A 139 4.83 -23.32 -31.04
N GLY A 140 4.23 -23.01 -29.90
CA GLY A 140 3.30 -21.90 -29.74
C GLY A 140 3.90 -20.55 -30.13
N VAL A 141 5.16 -20.28 -29.77
CA VAL A 141 5.87 -19.06 -30.18
C VAL A 141 5.97 -18.96 -31.71
N LYS A 142 6.29 -20.06 -32.41
CA LYS A 142 6.35 -20.06 -33.89
C LYS A 142 4.99 -19.76 -34.51
N VAL A 143 3.92 -20.33 -33.95
CA VAL A 143 2.54 -20.07 -34.38
C VAL A 143 2.17 -18.60 -34.13
N CYS A 144 2.46 -18.08 -32.94
CA CYS A 144 2.23 -16.69 -32.58
C CYS A 144 2.96 -15.72 -33.54
N ARG A 145 4.24 -15.98 -33.84
CA ARG A 145 4.99 -15.17 -34.82
C ARG A 145 4.36 -15.21 -36.21
N SER A 146 3.84 -16.36 -36.62
CA SER A 146 3.19 -16.53 -37.92
C SER A 146 1.85 -15.78 -37.99
N LEU A 147 1.09 -15.76 -36.89
CA LEU A 147 -0.18 -15.03 -36.78
C LEU A 147 0.02 -13.51 -36.74
N MET A 148 1.08 -13.04 -36.08
CA MET A 148 1.40 -11.61 -36.02
C MET A 148 2.04 -11.06 -37.30
N ALA A 149 2.63 -11.93 -38.13
CA ALA A 149 3.27 -11.56 -39.40
C ALA A 149 2.32 -11.63 -40.60
N SER A 150 1.07 -12.08 -40.40
CA SER A 150 0.02 -12.16 -41.43
C SER A 150 -0.90 -10.95 -41.38
#